data_AF-A0A1I4B0D5-F1
#
_entry.id   AF-A0A1I4B0D5-F1
#
_cell.length_a   1.000
_cell.length_b   1.000
_cell.length_c   1.000
_cell.angle_alpha   90.00
_cell.angle_beta   90.00
_cell.angle_gamma   90.00
#
_symmetry.space_group_name_H-M   'P 1'
#
loop_
_entity.id
_entity.type
_entity.pdbx_description
1 polymer ?
#
loop_
_entity_poly.entity_id
_entity_poly.type
_entity_poly.pdbx_seq_one_letter_code
_entity_poly.pdbx_strand_id
1 'polypeptide(L)'
;MIIQTLWHFYGFVPGDVLNAETHHAKFIGAYRRDDEAAAAIGRVAGQPGFRDFPDGFRLFPFEVDRTYWSDGFLPNPGGDDLAVAGDGSGIFGTDEALAENFGDTSRNLEREEEFIAAKPKPDRPDELWELSHYKISRENGQAFEDMGYKLIGFYSTRAQLDAAIRRMARKPGFQDHPQGFRIRWTSLGAIHWEEGFA
;
A
#
# COMPACT_ATOMS: atom_id res chain seq x y z
N MET A 1 8.64 14.71 -6.79
CA MET A 1 8.16 15.30 -5.51
C MET A 1 8.25 14.22 -4.46
N ILE A 2 8.70 14.51 -3.24
CA ILE A 2 8.66 13.54 -2.14
C ILE A 2 7.37 13.78 -1.35
N ILE A 3 6.66 12.71 -0.99
CA ILE A 3 5.49 12.71 -0.11
C ILE A 3 5.80 11.84 1.12
N GLN A 4 5.14 12.14 2.23
CA GLN A 4 5.14 11.31 3.42
C GLN A 4 3.87 10.47 3.44
N THR A 5 4.02 9.15 3.45
CA THR A 5 2.89 8.25 3.68
C THR A 5 2.82 7.95 5.18
N LEU A 6 1.63 8.12 5.77
CA LEU A 6 1.36 7.84 7.18
C LEU A 6 0.66 6.50 7.29
N TRP A 7 1.24 5.64 8.11
CA TRP A 7 0.75 4.31 8.39
C TRP A 7 0.65 4.10 9.90
N HIS A 8 -0.27 3.26 10.32
CA HIS A 8 -0.35 2.79 11.69
C HIS A 8 -0.29 1.27 11.72
N PHE A 9 0.59 0.73 12.56
CA PHE A 9 0.81 -0.71 12.69
C PHE A 9 0.30 -1.21 14.03
N TYR A 10 -0.41 -2.32 13.99
CA TYR A 10 -0.71 -3.12 15.17
C TYR A 10 0.48 -4.02 15.51
N GLY A 11 0.81 -4.15 16.80
CA GLY A 11 1.78 -5.14 17.28
C GLY A 11 3.26 -4.83 17.03
N PHE A 12 3.60 -3.64 16.55
CA PHE A 12 5.00 -3.28 16.31
C PHE A 12 5.76 -2.97 17.61
N VAL A 13 6.89 -3.64 17.82
CA VAL A 13 7.87 -3.34 18.87
C VAL A 13 9.14 -2.75 18.23
N PRO A 14 9.78 -1.71 18.83
CA PRO A 14 11.05 -1.22 18.33
C PRO A 14 12.11 -2.33 18.20
N GLY A 15 12.59 -2.54 16.97
CA GLY A 15 13.53 -3.63 16.64
C GLY A 15 12.92 -4.74 15.79
N ASP A 16 11.60 -4.74 15.60
CA ASP A 16 10.92 -5.72 14.75
C ASP A 16 11.28 -5.52 13.29
N VAL A 17 11.51 -6.65 12.62
CA VAL A 17 11.47 -6.72 11.16
C VAL A 17 10.00 -6.70 10.79
N LEU A 18 9.53 -5.57 10.28
CA LEU A 18 8.22 -5.50 9.64
C LEU A 18 8.17 -6.61 8.56
N ASN A 19 7.17 -7.46 8.65
CA ASN A 19 6.85 -8.48 7.65
C ASN A 19 5.33 -8.56 7.51
N ALA A 20 4.89 -9.06 6.37
CA ALA A 20 3.47 -9.12 6.06
C ALA A 20 2.74 -10.24 6.83
N GLU A 21 3.42 -11.10 7.59
CA GLU A 21 2.77 -12.18 8.33
C GLU A 21 2.29 -11.74 9.72
N THR A 22 3.03 -10.84 10.37
CA THR A 22 2.81 -10.51 11.77
C THR A 22 2.41 -9.05 12.01
N HIS A 23 2.41 -8.21 10.97
CA HIS A 23 2.11 -6.78 11.10
C HIS A 23 0.92 -6.38 10.24
N HIS A 24 -0.19 -6.05 10.91
CA HIS A 24 -1.34 -5.43 10.28
C HIS A 24 -1.10 -3.91 10.19
N ALA A 25 -1.34 -3.33 9.02
CA ALA A 25 -1.05 -1.92 8.75
C ALA A 25 -2.28 -1.21 8.17
N LYS A 26 -2.58 -0.01 8.67
CA LYS A 26 -3.57 0.91 8.11
C LYS A 26 -2.89 2.08 7.43
N PHE A 27 -3.14 2.26 6.13
CA PHE A 27 -2.70 3.44 5.38
C PHE A 27 -3.59 4.63 5.71
N ILE A 28 -3.14 5.53 6.58
CA ILE A 28 -3.94 6.67 7.03
C ILE A 28 -4.01 7.75 5.95
N GLY A 29 -2.91 8.04 5.25
CA GLY A 29 -2.91 9.07 4.22
C GLY A 29 -1.53 9.40 3.68
N ALA A 30 -1.50 10.22 2.63
CA ALA A 30 -0.29 10.75 2.02
C ALA A 30 -0.26 12.28 2.14
N TYR A 31 0.91 12.83 2.47
CA TYR A 31 1.10 14.25 2.81
C TYR A 31 2.28 14.84 2.07
N ARG A 32 2.24 16.13 1.75
CA ARG A 32 3.36 16.78 1.04
C ARG A 32 4.54 17.05 1.97
N ARG A 33 4.26 17.18 3.27
CA ARG A 33 5.21 17.64 4.28
C ARG A 33 5.00 16.90 5.60
N ASP A 34 6.08 16.81 6.37
CA ASP A 34 6.09 16.10 7.66
C ASP A 34 5.14 16.74 8.68
N ASP A 35 4.98 18.07 8.66
CA ASP A 35 4.07 18.80 9.56
C ASP A 35 2.60 18.49 9.27
N GLU A 36 2.23 18.29 8.01
CA GLU A 36 0.88 17.85 7.61
C GLU A 36 0.57 16.45 8.13
N ALA A 37 1.54 15.53 8.04
CA ALA A 37 1.40 14.18 8.54
C ALA A 37 1.36 14.14 10.08
N ALA A 38 2.18 14.96 10.76
CA ALA A 38 2.14 15.12 12.20
C ALA A 38 0.79 15.69 12.68
N ALA A 39 0.24 16.67 11.96
CA ALA A 39 -1.09 17.18 12.23
C ALA A 39 -2.17 16.10 12.04
N ALA A 40 -2.01 15.20 11.06
CA ALA A 40 -2.92 14.07 10.87
C ALA A 40 -2.86 13.07 12.04
N ILE A 41 -1.66 12.73 12.53
CA ILE A 41 -1.48 11.92 13.74
C ILE A 41 -2.23 12.56 14.91
N GLY A 42 -2.08 13.88 15.12
CA GLY A 42 -2.78 14.59 16.19
C GLY A 42 -4.32 14.52 16.09
N ARG A 43 -4.88 14.36 14.89
CA ARG A 43 -6.34 14.20 14.68
C ARG A 43 -6.83 12.78 14.98
N VAL A 44 -6.03 11.75 14.67
CA VAL A 44 -6.46 10.34 14.76
C VAL A 44 -5.94 9.59 15.99
N ALA A 45 -4.88 10.07 16.65
CA ALA A 45 -4.24 9.35 17.76
C ALA A 45 -5.16 9.07 18.96
N GLY A 46 -6.20 9.88 19.17
CA GLY A 46 -7.19 9.68 20.25
C GLY A 46 -8.34 8.74 19.89
N GLN A 47 -8.43 8.31 18.63
CA GLN A 47 -9.57 7.53 18.14
C GLN A 47 -9.42 6.05 18.53
N PRO A 48 -10.54 5.30 18.63
CA PRO A 48 -10.51 3.86 18.95
C PRO A 48 -9.54 3.09 18.05
N GLY A 49 -8.85 2.09 18.59
CA GLY A 49 -7.86 1.29 17.87
C GLY A 49 -6.51 1.97 17.68
N PHE A 50 -6.47 3.27 17.37
CA PHE A 50 -5.21 4.01 17.28
C PHE A 50 -4.63 4.33 18.66
N ARG A 51 -5.49 4.77 19.59
CA ARG A 51 -5.09 5.10 20.96
C ARG A 51 -4.54 3.91 21.75
N ASP A 52 -4.91 2.70 21.35
CA ASP A 52 -4.51 1.46 22.02
C ASP A 52 -3.07 1.08 21.64
N PHE A 53 -2.55 1.62 20.53
CA PHE A 53 -1.18 1.45 20.03
C PHE A 53 -0.58 2.80 19.63
N PRO A 54 -0.33 3.71 20.59
CA PRO A 54 0.09 5.08 20.28
C PRO A 54 1.46 5.15 19.58
N ASP A 55 2.30 4.13 19.77
CA ASP A 55 3.63 4.03 19.14
C ASP A 55 3.58 3.41 17.73
N GLY A 56 2.39 3.08 17.20
CA GLY A 56 2.20 2.40 15.92
C GLY A 56 2.35 3.29 14.69
N PHE A 57 2.38 4.62 14.83
CA PHE A 57 2.44 5.54 13.69
C PHE A 57 3.83 5.60 13.04
N ARG A 58 3.92 5.40 11.73
CA ARG A 58 5.16 5.50 10.95
C ARG A 58 4.96 6.38 9.72
N LEU A 59 6.00 7.14 9.41
CA LEU A 59 6.11 7.91 8.18
C LEU A 59 7.11 7.24 7.26
N PHE A 60 6.73 7.04 6.01
CA PHE A 60 7.64 6.56 4.98
C PHE A 60 7.67 7.54 3.82
N PRO A 61 8.86 8.02 3.43
CA PRO A 61 9.00 8.90 2.29
C PRO A 61 8.86 8.11 0.99
N PHE A 62 8.04 8.63 0.07
CA PHE A 62 7.92 8.14 -1.29
C PHE A 62 8.19 9.27 -2.28
N GLU A 63 9.00 8.99 -3.29
CA GLU A 63 9.16 9.87 -4.43
C GLU A 63 8.05 9.56 -5.44
N VAL A 64 7.22 10.56 -5.74
CA VAL A 64 6.19 10.46 -6.77
C VAL A 64 6.84 10.20 -8.12
N ASP A 65 6.24 9.29 -8.88
CA ASP A 65 6.68 8.75 -10.18
C ASP A 65 7.91 7.83 -10.11
N ARG A 66 8.43 7.55 -8.92
CA ARG A 66 9.40 6.49 -8.70
C ARG A 66 8.70 5.16 -8.50
N THR A 67 9.38 4.10 -8.91
CA THR A 67 8.93 2.72 -8.74
C THR A 67 9.88 2.00 -7.82
N TYR A 68 9.31 1.50 -6.75
CA TYR A 68 9.97 0.71 -5.73
C TYR A 68 9.81 -0.78 -6.04
N TRP A 69 10.57 -1.62 -5.34
CA TRP A 69 10.55 -3.07 -5.54
C TRP A 69 10.97 -3.53 -6.93
N SER A 70 11.86 -2.80 -7.61
CA SER A 70 12.30 -3.11 -8.99
C SER A 70 12.88 -4.51 -9.18
N ASP A 71 13.20 -5.23 -8.11
CA ASP A 71 13.81 -6.56 -8.14
C ASP A 71 12.80 -7.72 -8.06
N GLY A 72 11.54 -7.46 -7.71
CA GLY A 72 10.52 -8.52 -7.62
C GLY A 72 9.99 -8.84 -6.23
N PHE A 73 9.16 -9.88 -6.15
CA PHE A 73 9.08 -10.73 -4.95
C PHE A 73 10.22 -11.74 -5.06
N LEU A 74 11.41 -11.34 -4.63
CA LEU A 74 12.49 -12.29 -4.52
C LEU A 74 12.22 -13.20 -3.31
N PRO A 75 12.30 -14.53 -3.46
CA PRO A 75 12.26 -15.41 -2.31
C PRO A 75 13.47 -15.06 -1.43
N ASN A 76 13.22 -14.45 -0.28
CA ASN A 76 14.28 -14.23 0.68
C ASN A 76 14.78 -15.62 1.13
N PRO A 77 16.08 -15.94 1.07
CA PRO A 77 16.59 -17.26 1.47
C PRO A 77 16.30 -17.66 2.93
N GLY A 78 15.77 -16.74 3.74
CA GLY A 78 15.27 -16.99 5.10
C GLY A 78 13.75 -17.16 5.24
N GLY A 79 12.97 -17.08 4.15
CA GLY A 79 11.50 -17.23 4.17
C GLY A 79 10.72 -15.92 4.42
N ASP A 80 11.32 -14.92 5.04
CA ASP A 80 10.62 -13.68 5.39
C ASP A 80 10.73 -12.63 4.28
N ASP A 81 9.60 -12.25 3.68
CA ASP A 81 9.52 -11.07 2.81
C ASP A 81 9.74 -9.80 3.66
N LEU A 82 10.94 -9.21 3.63
CA LEU A 82 11.30 -8.00 4.39
C LEU A 82 10.44 -6.82 3.99
N ALA A 83 9.84 -6.08 4.95
CA ALA A 83 8.84 -5.07 4.63
C ALA A 83 9.34 -3.76 3.99
N VAL A 84 10.65 -3.59 3.83
CA VAL A 84 11.26 -2.34 3.35
C VAL A 84 12.12 -2.65 2.14
N ALA A 85 11.96 -1.89 1.04
CA ALA A 85 12.74 -2.15 -0.17
C ALA A 85 14.22 -1.91 0.13
N GLY A 86 15.09 -2.47 -0.73
CA GLY A 86 16.54 -2.42 -0.52
C GLY A 86 17.12 -1.00 -0.39
N ASP A 87 16.36 0.04 -0.72
CA ASP A 87 16.70 1.46 -0.58
C ASP A 87 16.09 2.14 0.67
N GLY A 88 15.47 1.39 1.58
CA GLY A 88 14.86 1.92 2.80
C GLY A 88 13.44 2.47 2.62
N SER A 89 12.84 2.31 1.44
CA SER A 89 11.47 2.79 1.14
C SER A 89 10.56 1.64 0.69
N GLY A 90 9.24 1.76 0.75
CA GLY A 90 8.35 0.63 0.52
C GLY A 90 7.78 0.05 1.82
N ILE A 91 6.58 -0.53 1.71
CA ILE A 91 5.78 -1.02 2.84
C ILE A 91 5.09 -2.32 2.41
N PHE A 92 4.99 -3.27 3.34
CA PHE A 92 4.12 -4.44 3.27
C PHE A 92 3.06 -4.33 4.36
N GLY A 93 1.91 -4.97 4.13
CA GLY A 93 0.84 -5.08 5.11
C GLY A 93 -0.09 -6.23 4.76
N THR A 94 -0.92 -6.63 5.72
CA THR A 94 -2.03 -7.58 5.51
C THR A 94 -3.32 -6.84 5.15
N ASP A 95 -4.12 -7.45 4.28
CA ASP A 95 -5.28 -6.81 3.64
C ASP A 95 -6.50 -6.63 4.55
N GLU A 96 -6.55 -7.28 5.73
CA GLU A 96 -7.71 -7.21 6.63
C GLU A 96 -8.11 -5.77 6.99
N ALA A 97 -7.12 -4.88 7.10
CA ALA A 97 -7.35 -3.50 7.44
C ALA A 97 -7.48 -2.55 6.25
N LEU A 98 -7.24 -2.99 5.01
CA LEU A 98 -7.41 -2.20 3.78
C LEU A 98 -8.72 -2.55 3.05
N ALA A 99 -9.27 -3.74 3.30
CA ALA A 99 -10.52 -4.20 2.72
C ALA A 99 -11.77 -3.41 3.15
N GLU A 100 -11.81 -2.96 4.40
CA GLU A 100 -13.08 -2.55 5.03
C GLU A 100 -13.56 -1.13 4.69
N ASN A 101 -12.69 -0.20 4.27
CA ASN A 101 -13.12 1.18 3.93
C ASN A 101 -12.78 1.62 2.50
N PHE A 102 -11.98 0.86 1.74
CA PHE A 102 -11.74 1.15 0.33
C PHE A 102 -12.73 0.43 -0.60
N GLY A 103 -13.95 0.16 -0.11
CA GLY A 103 -15.06 -0.40 -0.88
C GLY A 103 -14.73 -1.72 -1.58
N ASP A 104 -15.18 -2.82 -0.98
CA ASP A 104 -15.37 -4.14 -1.58
C ASP A 104 -14.13 -4.80 -2.19
N THR A 105 -13.46 -5.63 -1.39
CA THR A 105 -12.38 -6.55 -1.80
C THR A 105 -12.90 -7.91 -2.27
N SER A 106 -14.23 -8.12 -2.36
CA SER A 106 -14.80 -9.30 -3.03
C SER A 106 -14.93 -9.14 -4.55
N ARG A 107 -14.34 -8.08 -5.12
CA ARG A 107 -14.58 -7.69 -6.50
C ARG A 107 -14.03 -8.70 -7.49
N ASN A 108 -14.94 -9.18 -8.34
CA ASN A 108 -14.62 -9.97 -9.51
C ASN A 108 -13.56 -9.24 -10.36
N LEU A 109 -12.36 -9.84 -10.43
CA LEU A 109 -11.18 -9.37 -11.17
C LEU A 109 -11.49 -8.99 -12.63
N GLU A 110 -12.52 -9.60 -13.23
CA GLU A 110 -12.94 -9.34 -14.62
C GLU A 110 -13.57 -7.95 -14.84
N ARG A 111 -13.96 -7.22 -13.77
CA ARG A 111 -14.58 -5.88 -13.86
C ARG A 111 -13.71 -4.76 -13.29
N GLU A 112 -12.47 -5.05 -12.91
CA GLU A 112 -11.57 -4.06 -12.31
C GLU A 112 -11.22 -2.93 -13.30
N GLU A 113 -11.05 -3.26 -14.58
CA GLU A 113 -10.81 -2.25 -15.64
C GLU A 113 -12.01 -1.31 -15.85
N GLU A 114 -13.25 -1.83 -15.80
CA GLU A 114 -14.46 -1.01 -15.91
C GLU A 114 -14.63 -0.11 -14.69
N PHE A 115 -14.35 -0.62 -13.49
CA PHE A 115 -14.38 0.15 -12.24
C PHE A 115 -13.32 1.26 -12.22
N ILE A 116 -12.09 0.96 -12.66
CA ILE A 116 -11.00 1.93 -12.78
C ILE A 116 -11.32 2.97 -13.86
N ALA A 117 -11.90 2.55 -14.99
CA ALA A 117 -12.30 3.47 -16.07
C ALA A 117 -13.47 4.39 -15.66
N ALA A 118 -14.33 3.94 -14.73
CA ALA A 118 -15.45 4.72 -14.21
C ALA A 118 -15.05 5.74 -13.14
N LYS A 119 -13.89 5.58 -12.50
CA LYS A 119 -13.35 6.58 -11.57
C LYS A 119 -12.69 7.71 -12.38
N PRO A 120 -13.03 8.98 -12.11
CA PRO A 120 -12.35 10.08 -12.78
C PRO A 120 -10.85 9.96 -12.52
N LYS A 121 -10.07 10.07 -13.58
CA LYS A 121 -8.61 10.24 -13.53
C LYS A 121 -8.29 11.27 -12.44
N PRO A 122 -7.25 11.11 -11.60
CA PRO A 122 -6.76 12.20 -10.80
C PRO A 122 -6.39 13.32 -11.76
N ASP A 123 -7.26 14.32 -11.81
CA ASP A 123 -7.19 15.47 -12.70
C ASP A 123 -6.64 16.69 -11.96
N ARG A 124 -6.43 16.55 -10.65
CA ARG A 124 -5.89 17.56 -9.77
C ARG A 124 -4.44 17.26 -9.37
N PRO A 125 -3.62 18.30 -9.18
CA PRO A 125 -2.21 18.17 -8.80
C PRO A 125 -1.99 17.64 -7.37
N ASP A 126 -3.06 17.50 -6.59
CA ASP A 126 -3.08 16.91 -5.24
C ASP A 126 -3.59 15.47 -5.23
N GLU A 127 -3.94 14.88 -6.36
CA GLU A 127 -4.34 13.47 -6.44
C GLU A 127 -3.25 12.63 -7.12
N LEU A 128 -2.95 11.48 -6.54
CA LEU A 128 -1.93 10.56 -7.02
C LEU A 128 -2.54 9.19 -7.22
N TRP A 129 -2.15 8.51 -8.28
CA TRP A 129 -2.38 7.09 -8.42
C TRP A 129 -1.50 6.32 -7.43
N GLU A 130 -2.03 5.27 -6.82
CA GLU A 130 -1.29 4.30 -6.04
C GLU A 130 -1.24 3.00 -6.84
N LEU A 131 -0.04 2.43 -6.97
CA LEU A 131 0.15 1.09 -7.53
C LEU A 131 0.64 0.17 -6.43
N SER A 132 -0.06 -0.94 -6.24
CA SER A 132 0.39 -2.04 -5.40
C SER A 132 0.27 -3.36 -6.15
N HIS A 133 0.85 -4.41 -5.57
CA HIS A 133 0.70 -5.75 -6.09
C HIS A 133 0.61 -6.77 -4.97
N TYR A 134 -0.26 -7.75 -5.15
CA TYR A 134 -0.53 -8.84 -4.24
C TYR A 134 -0.02 -10.14 -4.84
N LYS A 135 0.69 -10.92 -4.02
CA LYS A 135 0.93 -12.33 -4.33
C LYS A 135 -0.42 -13.06 -4.29
N ILE A 136 -0.74 -13.84 -5.32
CA ILE A 136 -2.03 -14.53 -5.42
C ILE A 136 -1.80 -16.04 -5.36
N SER A 137 -2.26 -16.64 -4.28
CA SER A 137 -2.20 -18.08 -4.06
C SER A 137 -3.46 -18.77 -4.58
N ARG A 138 -3.38 -20.07 -4.86
CA ARG A 138 -4.52 -20.88 -5.32
C ARG A 138 -4.64 -22.13 -4.47
N GLU A 139 -5.84 -22.38 -3.97
CA GLU A 139 -6.19 -23.55 -3.17
C GLU A 139 -7.56 -24.03 -3.65
N ASN A 140 -7.69 -25.33 -3.89
CA ASN A 140 -8.93 -25.94 -4.37
C ASN A 140 -9.54 -25.26 -5.61
N GLY A 141 -8.69 -24.72 -6.49
CA GLY A 141 -9.10 -24.03 -7.73
C GLY A 141 -9.56 -22.58 -7.55
N GLN A 142 -9.67 -22.10 -6.31
CA GLN A 142 -9.98 -20.71 -6.00
C GLN A 142 -8.68 -19.92 -5.80
N ALA A 143 -8.66 -18.69 -6.33
CA ALA A 143 -7.55 -17.76 -6.13
C ALA A 143 -7.86 -16.88 -4.91
N PHE A 144 -6.88 -16.69 -4.04
CA PHE A 144 -6.94 -15.78 -2.91
C PHE A 144 -5.69 -14.92 -2.88
N GLU A 145 -5.85 -13.69 -2.40
CA GLU A 145 -4.73 -12.81 -2.12
C GLU A 145 -3.99 -13.40 -0.92
N ASP A 146 -2.71 -13.70 -1.13
CA ASP A 146 -1.80 -14.11 -0.08
C ASP A 146 -1.37 -12.85 0.70
N MET A 147 -0.84 -13.01 1.90
CA MET A 147 -0.48 -11.91 2.81
C MET A 147 0.60 -10.98 2.23
N GLY A 148 1.24 -11.32 1.10
CA GLY A 148 2.26 -10.52 0.44
C GLY A 148 1.71 -9.35 -0.39
N TYR A 149 1.40 -8.23 0.26
CA TYR A 149 1.20 -6.92 -0.38
C TYR A 149 2.52 -6.19 -0.59
N LYS A 150 2.75 -5.62 -1.78
CA LYS A 150 3.81 -4.64 -2.04
C LYS A 150 3.24 -3.34 -2.56
N LEU A 151 3.45 -2.25 -1.84
CA LEU A 151 3.26 -0.90 -2.36
C LEU A 151 4.40 -0.55 -3.33
N ILE A 152 4.09 -0.49 -4.63
CA ILE A 152 5.05 -0.27 -5.71
C ILE A 152 5.39 1.21 -5.86
N GLY A 153 4.42 2.11 -5.70
CA GLY A 153 4.68 3.55 -5.76
C GLY A 153 3.44 4.39 -6.00
N PHE A 154 3.66 5.71 -6.02
CA PHE A 154 2.64 6.70 -6.30
C PHE A 154 2.98 7.45 -7.59
N TYR A 155 1.98 7.69 -8.45
CA TYR A 155 2.19 8.28 -9.77
C TYR A 155 1.28 9.46 -10.00
N SER A 156 1.83 10.55 -10.49
CA SER A 156 1.09 11.77 -10.83
C SER A 156 0.26 11.62 -12.09
N THR A 157 0.62 10.69 -12.97
CA THR A 157 -0.15 10.42 -14.20
C THR A 157 -0.39 8.94 -14.45
N ARG A 158 -1.50 8.65 -15.14
CA ARG A 158 -1.83 7.28 -15.59
C ARG A 158 -0.76 6.70 -16.51
N ALA A 159 -0.17 7.52 -17.38
CA ALA A 159 0.88 7.08 -18.29
C ALA A 159 2.13 6.57 -17.56
N GLN A 160 2.51 7.23 -16.46
CA GLN A 160 3.62 6.80 -15.61
C GLN A 160 3.28 5.52 -14.84
N LEU A 161 2.07 5.41 -14.30
CA LEU A 161 1.58 4.19 -13.66
C LEU A 161 1.59 3.00 -14.65
N ASP A 162 1.05 3.17 -15.86
CA ASP A 162 1.02 2.10 -16.86
C ASP A 162 2.43 1.71 -17.31
N ALA A 163 3.36 2.67 -17.39
CA ALA A 163 4.76 2.39 -17.66
C ALA A 163 5.42 1.60 -16.53
N ALA A 164 5.04 1.87 -15.28
CA ALA A 164 5.49 1.08 -14.13
C ALA A 164 4.95 -0.35 -14.17
N ILE A 165 3.64 -0.54 -14.42
CA ILE A 165 3.04 -1.88 -14.58
C ILE A 165 3.79 -2.68 -15.65
N ARG A 166 4.02 -2.11 -16.84
CA ARG A 166 4.74 -2.78 -17.93
C ARG A 166 6.15 -3.21 -17.53
N ARG A 167 6.85 -2.39 -16.73
CA ARG A 167 8.19 -2.71 -16.23
C ARG A 167 8.14 -3.82 -15.18
N MET A 168 7.20 -3.72 -14.25
CA MET A 168 7.07 -4.61 -13.09
C MET A 168 6.53 -5.99 -13.47
N ALA A 169 5.62 -6.08 -14.45
CA ALA A 169 5.03 -7.34 -14.90
C ALA A 169 6.03 -8.34 -15.49
N ARG A 170 7.28 -7.92 -15.75
CA ARG A 170 8.38 -8.78 -16.24
C ARG A 170 9.39 -9.15 -15.16
N LYS A 171 9.17 -8.73 -13.92
CA LYS A 171 10.10 -8.96 -12.81
C LYS A 171 9.72 -10.24 -12.07
N PRO A 172 10.71 -10.96 -11.48
CA PRO A 172 10.45 -12.18 -10.71
C PRO A 172 9.37 -11.96 -9.63
N GLY A 173 8.50 -12.94 -9.42
CA GLY A 173 7.40 -12.85 -8.47
C GLY A 173 6.20 -12.06 -8.97
N PHE A 174 6.39 -10.88 -9.58
CA PHE A 174 5.29 -10.13 -10.19
C PHE A 174 4.74 -10.81 -11.45
N GLN A 175 5.63 -11.34 -12.29
CA GLN A 175 5.26 -12.06 -13.51
C GLN A 175 4.49 -13.36 -13.25
N ASP A 176 4.68 -13.95 -12.06
CA ASP A 176 4.05 -15.20 -11.64
C ASP A 176 2.59 -14.98 -11.18
N HIS A 177 2.26 -13.73 -10.85
CA HIS A 177 0.94 -13.28 -10.42
C HIS A 177 0.52 -12.03 -11.20
N PRO A 178 0.34 -12.09 -12.54
CA PRO A 178 0.07 -10.92 -13.37
C PRO A 178 -1.25 -10.20 -13.01
N GLN A 179 -2.20 -10.92 -12.43
CA GLN A 179 -3.49 -10.42 -11.93
C GLN A 179 -3.40 -9.81 -10.52
N GLY A 180 -2.20 -9.73 -9.95
CA GLY A 180 -1.93 -9.19 -8.62
C GLY A 180 -1.81 -7.67 -8.55
N PHE A 181 -1.65 -6.98 -9.68
CA PHE A 181 -1.58 -5.51 -9.67
C PHE A 181 -2.92 -4.90 -9.24
N ARG A 182 -2.86 -3.94 -8.32
CA ARG A 182 -4.00 -3.12 -7.90
C ARG A 182 -3.69 -1.65 -8.15
N ILE A 183 -4.66 -0.94 -8.69
CA ILE A 183 -4.58 0.49 -8.96
C ILE A 183 -5.60 1.21 -8.10
N ARG A 184 -5.14 2.16 -7.28
CA ARG A 184 -5.98 3.04 -6.48
C ARG A 184 -5.55 4.49 -6.72
N TRP A 185 -6.19 5.42 -6.04
CA TRP A 185 -5.72 6.81 -5.99
C TRP A 185 -5.95 7.39 -4.60
N THR A 186 -5.18 8.41 -4.25
CA THR A 186 -5.27 9.14 -2.98
C THR A 186 -5.15 10.63 -3.23
N SER A 187 -5.90 11.44 -2.46
CA SER A 187 -5.67 12.88 -2.36
C SER A 187 -4.64 13.16 -1.27
N LEU A 188 -3.73 14.09 -1.52
CA LEU A 188 -2.76 14.56 -0.56
C LEU A 188 -3.46 15.35 0.55
N GLY A 189 -3.13 15.05 1.80
CA GLY A 189 -3.76 15.67 2.98
C GLY A 189 -5.02 14.96 3.47
N ALA A 190 -5.56 14.01 2.71
CA ALA A 190 -6.72 13.22 3.14
C ALA A 190 -6.37 12.28 4.31
N ILE A 191 -7.39 11.95 5.09
CA ILE A 191 -7.37 10.85 6.07
C ILE A 191 -8.33 9.79 5.55
N HIS A 192 -7.83 8.58 5.33
CA HIS A 192 -8.62 7.45 4.85
C HIS A 192 -9.15 6.58 6.00
N TRP A 193 -8.50 6.64 7.17
CA TRP A 193 -8.91 5.93 8.37
C TRP A 193 -9.04 6.90 9.54
N GLU A 194 -10.28 7.13 9.96
CA GLU A 194 -10.58 7.94 11.14
C GLU A 194 -10.47 7.11 12.43
N GLU A 195 -10.57 5.78 12.34
CA GLU A 195 -10.43 4.84 13.45
C GLU A 195 -9.40 3.74 13.12
N GLY A 196 -8.82 3.16 14.17
CA GLY A 196 -7.75 2.15 14.08
C GLY A 196 -8.27 0.72 14.02
N PHE A 197 -7.45 -0.23 14.50
CA PHE A 197 -7.81 -1.65 14.55
C PHE A 197 -8.83 -1.90 15.66
N ALA A 198 -9.87 -2.70 15.39
CA ALA A 198 -10.92 -3.04 16.35
C ALA A 198 -10.79 -4.49 16.83
#